data_AF-A0A066YH95-F1
#
_entry.id   AF-A0A066YH95-F1
#
_cell.length_a   1.000
_cell.length_b   1.000
_cell.length_c   1.000
_cell.angle_alpha   90.00
_cell.angle_beta   90.00
_cell.angle_gamma   90.00
#
_symmetry.space_group_name_H-M   'P 1'
#
loop_
_entity.id
_entity.type
_entity.pdbx_description
1 polymer ?
#
loop_
_entity_poly.entity_id
_entity_poly.type
_entity_poly.pdbx_seq_one_letter_code
_entity_poly.pdbx_strand_id
1 'polypeptide(L)'
;MNPEISYEELATLIKTRAGVQVSVDQLADPGCMFLDLGVDSLGVLGVLADLENRYGVSIDSSDLLGRPVAEFLKTVNSTVKAGA
;
A
#
# COMPACT_ATOMS: atom_id res chain seq x y z
N MET A 1 0.66 -6.64 19.33
CA MET A 1 -0.20 -6.68 18.13
C MET A 1 0.74 -6.44 16.96
N ASN A 2 0.81 -7.35 15.97
CA ASN A 2 1.77 -7.24 14.89
C ASN A 2 1.48 -5.97 14.06
N PRO A 3 2.41 -5.01 13.94
CA PRO A 3 2.24 -3.77 13.16
C PRO A 3 2.38 -4.03 11.64
N GLU A 4 1.82 -5.15 11.16
CA GLU A 4 2.03 -5.64 9.80
C GLU A 4 0.71 -5.58 9.04
N ILE A 5 0.71 -4.83 7.95
CA ILE A 5 -0.38 -4.79 6.98
C ILE A 5 -0.25 -6.01 6.08
N SER A 6 -1.34 -6.75 5.96
CA SER A 6 -1.46 -7.88 5.04
C SER A 6 -1.89 -7.42 3.64
N TYR A 7 -1.70 -8.28 2.64
CA TYR A 7 -2.20 -8.02 1.28
C TYR A 7 -3.72 -7.86 1.23
N GLU A 8 -4.46 -8.56 2.07
CA GLU A 8 -5.92 -8.44 2.17
C GLU A 8 -6.34 -7.04 2.65
N GLU A 9 -5.61 -6.52 3.64
CA GLU A 9 -5.87 -5.18 4.16
C GLU A 9 -5.49 -4.12 3.13
N LEU A 10 -4.36 -4.29 2.45
CA LEU A 10 -3.98 -3.42 1.33
C LEU A 10 -5.02 -3.44 0.20
N ALA A 11 -5.52 -4.62 -0.19
CA ALA A 11 -6.57 -4.76 -1.21
C ALA A 11 -7.85 -4.01 -0.80
N THR A 12 -8.23 -4.11 0.47
CA THR A 12 -9.39 -3.41 1.03
C THR A 12 -9.21 -1.91 1.01
N LEU A 13 -8.01 -1.42 1.34
CA LEU A 13 -7.69 0.01 1.28
C LEU A 13 -7.70 0.53 -0.16
N ILE A 14 -7.10 -0.20 -1.10
CA ILE A 14 -7.11 0.15 -2.53
C ILE A 14 -8.56 0.23 -3.04
N LYS A 15 -9.40 -0.74 -2.71
CA LYS A 15 -10.82 -0.71 -3.08
C LYS A 15 -11.56 0.50 -2.49
N THR A 16 -11.26 0.85 -1.24
CA THR A 16 -11.95 1.93 -0.52
C THR A 16 -11.48 3.32 -0.98
N ARG A 17 -10.18 3.48 -1.24
CA ARG A 17 -9.55 4.77 -1.55
C ARG A 17 -9.39 5.04 -3.03
N ALA A 18 -9.05 4.01 -3.82
CA ALA A 18 -8.90 4.12 -5.28
C ALA A 18 -10.15 3.64 -6.03
N GLY A 19 -11.08 2.91 -5.41
CA GLY A 19 -12.26 2.35 -6.09
C GLY A 19 -11.93 1.14 -6.97
N VAL A 20 -10.71 0.61 -6.87
CA VAL A 20 -10.19 -0.46 -7.73
C VAL A 20 -10.25 -1.79 -6.99
N GLN A 21 -10.82 -2.81 -7.62
CA GLN A 21 -10.86 -4.15 -7.06
C GLN A 21 -9.61 -4.92 -7.47
N VAL A 22 -8.77 -5.23 -6.50
CA VAL A 22 -7.52 -5.99 -6.68
C VAL A 22 -7.56 -7.28 -5.88
N SER A 23 -6.87 -8.31 -6.38
CA SER A 23 -6.79 -9.62 -5.72
C SER A 23 -5.45 -9.78 -4.99
N VAL A 24 -5.44 -10.56 -3.91
CA VAL A 24 -4.20 -10.85 -3.14
C VAL A 24 -3.12 -11.46 -4.03
N ASP A 25 -3.47 -12.38 -4.94
CA ASP A 25 -2.53 -12.98 -5.89
C ASP A 25 -1.84 -11.95 -6.78
N GLN A 26 -2.56 -10.90 -7.20
CA GLN A 26 -1.97 -9.83 -8.02
C GLN A 26 -1.04 -8.93 -7.19
N LEU A 27 -1.41 -8.65 -5.93
CA LEU A 27 -0.58 -7.86 -5.02
C LEU A 27 0.67 -8.63 -4.57
N ALA A 28 0.58 -9.97 -4.52
CA ALA A 28 1.67 -10.87 -4.16
C ALA A 28 2.70 -11.04 -5.31
N ASP A 29 2.36 -10.63 -6.53
CA ASP A 29 3.28 -10.64 -7.66
C ASP A 29 4.39 -9.59 -7.45
N PRO A 30 5.67 -10.01 -7.33
CA PRO A 30 6.79 -9.09 -7.10
C PRO A 30 7.03 -8.11 -8.25
N GLY A 31 6.51 -8.38 -9.45
CA GLY A 31 6.63 -7.50 -10.61
C GLY A 31 5.47 -6.54 -10.82
N CYS A 32 4.35 -6.72 -10.11
CA CYS A 32 3.12 -5.98 -10.39
C CYS A 32 3.19 -4.55 -9.85
N MET A 33 2.88 -3.57 -10.71
CA MET A 33 2.76 -2.17 -10.32
C MET A 33 1.32 -1.78 -10.02
N PHE A 34 1.14 -0.72 -9.23
CA PHE A 34 -0.17 -0.11 -9.00
C PHE A 34 -0.89 0.25 -10.31
N LEU A 35 -0.14 0.76 -11.29
CA LEU A 35 -0.67 1.09 -12.61
C LEU A 35 -1.24 -0.14 -13.35
N ASP A 36 -0.59 -1.31 -13.23
CA ASP A 36 -1.08 -2.56 -13.86
C ASP A 36 -2.38 -3.06 -13.23
N LEU A 37 -2.59 -2.72 -11.95
CA LEU A 37 -3.83 -3.00 -11.22
C LEU A 37 -4.96 -2.01 -11.55
N GLY A 38 -4.68 -0.94 -12.29
CA GLY A 38 -5.62 0.15 -12.54
C GLY A 38 -5.69 1.17 -11.40
N VAL A 39 -4.71 1.16 -10.48
CA VAL A 39 -4.60 2.11 -9.37
C VAL A 39 -3.77 3.30 -9.83
N ASP A 40 -4.41 4.44 -10.01
CA ASP A 40 -3.75 5.69 -10.34
C ASP A 40 -2.89 6.22 -9.17
N SER A 41 -1.97 7.13 -9.48
CA SER A 41 -1.10 7.78 -8.49
C SER A 41 -1.88 8.42 -7.33
N LEU A 42 -3.04 9.03 -7.62
CA LEU A 42 -3.93 9.60 -6.59
C LEU A 42 -4.55 8.53 -5.70
N GLY A 43 -4.88 7.36 -6.26
CA GLY A 43 -5.39 6.22 -5.51
C GLY A 43 -4.36 5.70 -4.51
N VAL A 44 -3.10 5.59 -4.94
CA VAL A 44 -1.98 5.20 -4.07
C VAL A 44 -1.78 6.22 -2.94
N LEU A 45 -1.80 7.52 -3.22
CA LEU A 45 -1.69 8.56 -2.21
C LEU A 45 -2.84 8.50 -1.19
N GLY A 46 -4.06 8.21 -1.63
CA GLY A 46 -5.21 8.04 -0.75
C GLY A 46 -5.07 6.82 0.18
N VAL A 47 -4.51 5.71 -0.31
CA VAL A 47 -4.18 4.53 0.51
C VAL A 47 -3.11 4.88 1.55
N LEU A 48 -2.05 5.56 1.12
CA LEU A 48 -0.96 5.96 2.02
C LEU A 48 -1.46 6.87 3.14
N ALA A 49 -2.26 7.88 2.81
CA ALA A 49 -2.81 8.81 3.80
C ALA A 49 -3.71 8.12 4.84
N ASP A 50 -4.43 7.05 4.46
CA ASP A 50 -5.21 6.23 5.40
C ASP A 50 -4.29 5.47 6.36
N LEU A 51 -3.21 4.88 5.83
CA LEU A 51 -2.21 4.16 6.60
C LEU A 51 -1.48 5.07 7.57
N GLU A 52 -1.02 6.24 7.11
CA GLU A 52 -0.40 7.26 7.97
C GLU A 52 -1.34 7.68 9.11
N ASN A 53 -2.63 7.88 8.82
CA ASN A 53 -3.62 8.23 9.84
C ASN A 53 -3.87 7.09 10.84
N ARG A 54 -4.01 5.85 10.36
CA ARG A 54 -4.26 4.66 11.20
C ARG A 54 -3.12 4.36 12.15
N TYR A 55 -1.89 4.42 11.64
CA TYR A 55 -0.69 4.04 12.39
C TYR A 55 0.03 5.23 13.02
N GLY A 56 -0.36 6.47 12.71
CA GLY A 56 0.27 7.68 13.23
C GLY A 56 1.72 7.86 12.77
N VAL A 57 2.09 7.26 11.63
CA VAL A 57 3.42 7.34 11.04
C VAL A 57 3.40 8.19 9.77
N SER A 58 4.55 8.71 9.35
CA SER A 58 4.68 9.35 8.04
C SER A 58 5.47 8.46 7.10
N ILE A 59 4.92 8.20 5.92
CA ILE A 59 5.48 7.29 4.92
C ILE A 59 5.86 8.11 3.69
N ASP A 60 7.13 8.04 3.29
CA ASP A 60 7.61 8.72 2.10
C ASP A 60 7.07 8.04 0.84
N SER A 61 6.18 8.73 0.12
CA SER A 61 5.56 8.26 -1.13
C SER A 61 6.30 8.66 -2.39
N SER A 62 7.30 9.52 -2.30
CA SER A 62 8.01 10.12 -3.45
C SER A 62 8.58 9.06 -4.39
N ASP A 63 9.08 7.98 -3.80
CA ASP A 63 9.78 6.87 -4.48
C ASP A 63 8.93 5.60 -4.55
N LEU A 64 7.76 5.58 -3.89
CA LEU A 64 6.87 4.42 -3.85
C LEU A 64 5.98 4.29 -5.09
N LEU A 65 5.64 5.42 -5.73
CA LEU A 65 4.80 5.45 -6.93
C LEU A 65 5.43 4.74 -8.14
N GLY A 66 6.76 4.61 -8.16
CA GLY A 66 7.51 3.95 -9.24
C GLY A 66 7.91 2.51 -8.94
N ARG A 67 7.44 1.93 -7.81
CA ARG A 67 7.87 0.60 -7.34
C ARG A 67 6.75 -0.43 -7.42
N PRO A 68 7.10 -1.73 -7.49
CA PRO A 68 6.12 -2.80 -7.38
C PRO A 68 5.38 -2.77 -6.05
N VAL A 69 4.15 -3.28 -6.05
CA VAL A 69 3.27 -3.27 -4.87
C VAL A 69 3.85 -4.07 -3.70
N ALA A 70 4.58 -5.14 -3.98
CA ALA A 70 5.27 -5.91 -2.95
C ALA A 70 6.33 -5.09 -2.18
N GLU A 71 7.12 -4.28 -2.89
CA GLU A 71 8.12 -3.40 -2.26
C GLU A 71 7.47 -2.22 -1.53
N PHE A 72 6.34 -1.71 -2.04
CA PHE A 72 5.50 -0.76 -1.32
C PHE A 72 5.08 -1.32 0.04
N LEU A 73 4.45 -2.49 0.06
CA LEU A 73 3.92 -3.07 1.29
C LEU A 73 5.04 -3.35 2.31
N LYS A 74 6.19 -3.82 1.82
CA LYS A 74 7.38 -4.04 2.65
C LYS A 74 7.88 -2.73 3.27
N THR A 75 7.94 -1.65 2.50
CA THR A 75 8.38 -0.34 3.00
C THR A 75 7.41 0.19 4.06
N VAL A 76 6.11 0.14 3.79
CA VAL A 76 5.07 0.53 4.75
C VAL A 76 5.20 -0.29 6.04
N ASN A 77 5.29 -1.62 5.93
CA ASN A 77 5.44 -2.50 7.10
C ASN A 77 6.72 -2.22 7.90
N SER A 78 7.82 -1.89 7.22
CA SER A 78 9.06 -1.46 7.89
C SER A 78 8.87 -0.13 8.64
N THR A 79 8.20 0.85 8.04
CA THR A 79 7.93 2.15 8.68
C THR A 79 6.98 2.02 9.86
N VAL A 80 5.89 1.28 9.71
CA VAL A 80 4.93 1.04 10.80
C VAL A 80 5.61 0.31 11.96
N LYS A 81 6.46 -0.70 11.70
CA LYS A 81 7.26 -1.35 12.74
C LYS A 81 8.29 -0.45 13.41
N ALA A 82 8.86 0.51 12.67
CA ALA A 82 9.87 1.42 13.20
C ALA A 82 9.26 2.59 14.00
N GLY A 83 8.01 2.96 13.70
CA GLY A 83 7.29 4.03 14.39
C GLY A 83 6.34 3.56 15.52
N ALA A 84 6.11 2.25 15.66
CA ALA A 84 5.27 1.63 16.70
C ALA A 84 6.01 1.29 17.99
#